data_AF-A0A932RYW3-F1
#
_entry.id   AF-A0A932RYW3-F1
#
_cell.length_a   1.000
_cell.length_b   1.000
_cell.length_c   1.000
_cell.angle_alpha   90.00
_cell.angle_beta   90.00
_cell.angle_gamma   90.00
#
_symmetry.space_group_name_H-M   'P 1'
#
loop_
_entity.id
_entity.type
_entity.pdbx_description
1 polymer ?
#
loop_
_entity_poly.entity_id
_entity_poly.type
_entity_poly.pdbx_seq_one_letter_code
_entity_poly.pdbx_strand_id
1 'polypeptide(L)'
;MVDSVNEEESFYLEYDWLIGHVRSLAMSPEDCSEDQGNFNVAHELWYFISQAEHMILDPIQIMTEEQRASVQTLIHIVEAIPEDARRWTTIGQESVENMRHEAWNNARVQAKKVLRDLAPISILREKFYA
;
A
#
# COMPACT_ATOMS: atom_id res chain seq x y z
N MET A 1 19.97 -2.44 -23.90
CA MET A 1 19.70 -3.79 -23.35
C MET A 1 20.29 -4.02 -21.96
N VAL A 2 20.93 -3.02 -21.33
CA VAL A 2 21.42 -3.13 -19.94
C VAL A 2 20.44 -2.50 -18.94
N ASP A 3 19.51 -1.65 -19.41
CA ASP A 3 18.60 -0.90 -18.53
C ASP A 3 17.33 -1.66 -18.10
N SER A 4 16.81 -2.57 -18.92
CA SER A 4 15.49 -3.20 -18.67
C SER A 4 15.45 -4.15 -17.47
N VAL A 5 16.55 -4.85 -17.17
CA VAL A 5 16.64 -5.74 -16.00
C VAL A 5 16.61 -4.92 -14.70
N ASN A 6 17.20 -3.72 -14.73
CA ASN A 6 17.19 -2.81 -13.58
C ASN A 6 15.80 -2.19 -13.37
N GLU A 7 15.11 -1.82 -14.45
CA GLU A 7 13.75 -1.28 -14.39
C GLU A 7 12.73 -2.31 -13.91
N GLU A 8 12.83 -3.57 -14.38
CA GLU A 8 11.92 -4.64 -13.94
C GLU A 8 12.16 -5.04 -12.47
N GLU A 9 13.41 -5.17 -12.04
CA GLU A 9 13.73 -5.42 -10.63
C GLU A 9 13.28 -4.25 -9.74
N SER A 10 13.54 -3.00 -10.15
CA SER A 10 13.09 -1.81 -9.42
C SER A 10 11.57 -1.77 -9.29
N PHE A 11 10.84 -2.09 -10.35
CA PHE A 11 9.39 -2.20 -10.31
C PHE A 11 8.93 -3.24 -9.30
N TYR A 12 9.52 -4.44 -9.29
CA TYR A 12 9.11 -5.48 -8.35
C TYR A 12 9.47 -5.16 -6.89
N LEU A 13 10.57 -4.43 -6.65
CA LEU A 13 10.90 -3.92 -5.30
C LEU A 13 9.85 -2.92 -4.81
N GLU A 14 9.45 -1.96 -5.66
CA GLU A 14 8.38 -1.01 -5.34
C GLU A 14 7.03 -1.71 -5.16
N TYR A 15 6.74 -2.70 -5.99
CA TYR A 15 5.55 -3.54 -5.89
C TYR A 15 5.49 -4.27 -4.55
N ASP A 16 6.56 -4.96 -4.16
CA ASP A 16 6.63 -5.71 -2.91
C ASP A 16 6.45 -4.78 -1.70
N TRP A 17 7.08 -3.61 -1.76
CA TRP A 17 6.95 -2.58 -0.75
C TRP A 17 5.51 -2.06 -0.62
N LEU A 18 4.88 -1.68 -1.73
CA LEU A 18 3.49 -1.22 -1.76
C LEU A 18 2.54 -2.32 -1.24
N ILE A 19 2.61 -3.53 -1.80
CA ILE A 19 1.71 -4.63 -1.46
C ILE A 19 1.85 -5.03 0.01
N GLY A 20 3.05 -4.94 0.58
CA GLY A 20 3.26 -5.12 2.03
C GLY A 20 2.35 -4.19 2.84
N HIS A 21 2.40 -2.89 2.57
CA HIS A 21 1.57 -1.90 3.27
C HIS A 21 0.07 -2.02 2.96
N VAL A 22 -0.30 -2.28 1.70
CA VAL A 22 -1.72 -2.49 1.31
C VAL A 22 -2.29 -3.72 2.00
N ARG A 23 -1.50 -4.80 2.14
CA ARG A 23 -1.90 -6.02 2.84
C ARG A 23 -2.22 -5.71 4.30
N SER A 24 -1.36 -4.98 5.00
CA SER A 24 -1.59 -4.60 6.40
C SER A 24 -2.82 -3.72 6.54
N LEU A 25 -2.96 -2.70 5.67
CA LEU A 25 -4.13 -1.82 5.67
C LEU A 25 -5.45 -2.59 5.49
N ALA A 26 -5.46 -3.68 4.72
CA ALA A 26 -6.65 -4.50 4.50
C ALA A 26 -7.11 -5.31 5.74
N MET A 27 -6.29 -5.41 6.78
CA MET A 27 -6.57 -6.15 8.02
C MET A 27 -7.47 -5.35 8.99
N SER A 28 -7.77 -5.96 10.15
CA SER A 28 -8.35 -5.23 11.27
C SER A 28 -7.36 -4.16 11.79
N PRO A 29 -7.81 -3.09 12.47
CA PRO A 29 -6.92 -2.09 13.07
C PRO A 29 -5.83 -2.68 13.99
N GLU A 30 -6.18 -3.71 14.75
CA GLU A 30 -5.31 -4.39 15.70
C GLU A 30 -4.25 -5.21 14.96
N ASP A 31 -4.68 -6.09 14.05
CA ASP A 31 -3.76 -6.93 13.26
C ASP A 31 -2.85 -6.07 12.37
N CYS A 32 -3.40 -4.99 11.81
CA CYS A 32 -2.63 -4.02 11.03
C CYS A 32 -1.56 -3.35 11.89
N SER A 33 -1.88 -3.04 13.15
CA SER A 33 -0.92 -2.42 14.06
C SER A 33 0.18 -3.41 14.46
N GLU A 34 -0.17 -4.66 14.75
CA GLU A 34 0.79 -5.72 15.06
C GLU A 34 1.75 -5.97 13.88
N ASP A 35 1.22 -6.09 12.66
CA ASP A 35 2.00 -6.36 11.44
C ASP A 35 2.98 -5.23 11.09
N GLN A 36 2.66 -3.98 11.44
CA GLN A 36 3.49 -2.80 11.16
C GLN A 36 4.41 -2.39 12.32
N GLY A 37 4.41 -3.12 13.45
CA GLY A 37 5.32 -2.83 14.59
C GLY A 37 4.73 -1.96 15.71
N ASN A 38 3.40 -1.86 15.79
CA ASN A 38 2.57 -1.27 16.85
C ASN A 38 2.58 0.24 17.03
N PHE A 39 3.57 0.98 16.52
CA PHE A 39 3.70 2.41 16.75
C PHE A 39 3.57 3.20 15.45
N ASN A 40 2.96 4.39 15.52
CA ASN A 40 2.90 5.33 14.39
C ASN A 40 2.24 4.80 13.10
N VAL A 41 1.47 3.72 13.19
CA VAL A 41 1.07 2.91 12.02
C VAL A 41 0.18 3.70 11.05
N ALA A 42 -0.77 4.46 11.58
CA ALA A 42 -1.65 5.30 10.76
C ALA A 42 -0.90 6.37 9.96
N HIS A 43 0.11 7.00 10.57
CA HIS A 43 0.92 8.00 9.91
C HIS A 43 1.81 7.37 8.82
N GLU A 44 2.44 6.23 9.14
CA GLU A 44 3.33 5.52 8.22
C GLU A 44 2.58 4.98 7.01
N LEU A 45 1.42 4.33 7.21
CA LEU A 45 0.61 3.86 6.10
C LEU A 45 0.12 5.02 5.23
N TRP A 46 -0.27 6.15 5.84
CA TRP A 46 -0.61 7.35 5.09
C TRP A 46 0.56 7.82 4.23
N TYR A 47 1.74 7.98 4.84
CA TYR A 47 2.93 8.48 4.15
C TYR A 47 3.35 7.52 3.03
N PHE A 48 3.55 6.25 3.34
CA PHE A 48 4.11 5.28 2.40
C PHE A 48 3.17 5.00 1.22
N ILE A 49 1.87 4.81 1.46
CA ILE A 49 0.93 4.58 0.36
C ILE A 49 0.81 5.82 -0.52
N SER A 50 0.81 7.03 0.05
CA SER A 50 0.72 8.26 -0.74
C SER A 50 1.96 8.50 -1.62
N GLN A 51 3.11 7.89 -1.32
CA GLN A 51 4.33 8.00 -2.12
C GLN A 51 4.43 6.95 -3.24
N ALA A 52 3.42 6.08 -3.41
CA ALA A 52 3.46 4.99 -4.39
C ALA A 52 3.15 5.43 -5.84
N GLU A 53 3.42 6.69 -6.21
CA GLU A 53 3.16 7.23 -7.54
C GLU A 53 3.98 6.53 -8.64
N HIS A 54 5.20 6.09 -8.32
CA HIS A 54 6.06 5.38 -9.25
C HIS A 54 5.44 4.07 -9.77
N MET A 55 4.65 3.38 -8.95
CA MET A 55 3.87 2.21 -9.37
C MET A 55 2.80 2.55 -10.41
N ILE A 56 2.26 3.77 -10.40
CA ILE A 56 1.28 4.21 -11.41
C ILE A 56 1.97 4.47 -12.75
N LEU A 57 3.23 4.95 -12.73
CA LEU A 57 3.98 5.22 -13.95
C LEU A 57 4.26 3.95 -14.76
N ASP A 58 4.37 2.80 -14.08
CA ASP A 58 4.46 1.46 -14.68
C ASP A 58 5.42 1.46 -15.89
N PRO A 59 6.72 1.76 -15.68
CA PRO A 59 7.67 1.99 -16.77
C PRO A 59 7.84 0.76 -17.68
N ILE A 60 7.61 -0.44 -17.13
CA ILE A 60 7.67 -1.71 -17.85
C ILE A 60 6.33 -2.13 -18.47
N GLN A 61 5.27 -1.33 -18.29
CA GLN A 61 3.92 -1.51 -18.86
C GLN A 61 3.28 -2.87 -18.55
N ILE A 62 3.50 -3.38 -17.34
CA ILE A 62 3.00 -4.69 -16.91
C ILE A 62 1.57 -4.60 -16.37
N MET A 63 1.15 -3.42 -15.90
CA MET A 63 -0.17 -3.21 -15.35
C MET A 63 -1.18 -2.89 -16.44
N THR A 64 -2.41 -3.36 -16.25
CA THR A 64 -3.57 -2.89 -17.00
C THR A 64 -3.98 -1.50 -16.53
N GLU A 65 -4.77 -0.79 -17.34
CA GLU A 65 -5.35 0.50 -16.94
C GLU A 65 -6.22 0.37 -15.69
N GLU A 66 -7.00 -0.71 -15.57
CA GLU A 66 -7.83 -0.97 -14.40
C GLU A 66 -7.00 -1.18 -13.13
N GLN A 67 -5.87 -1.88 -13.23
CA GLN A 67 -4.95 -2.07 -12.10
C GLN A 67 -4.31 -0.76 -11.66
N ARG A 68 -3.83 0.06 -12.61
CA ARG A 68 -3.29 1.40 -12.31
C ARG A 68 -4.34 2.29 -11.65
N ALA A 69 -5.55 2.33 -12.21
CA ALA A 69 -6.66 3.09 -11.65
C ALA A 69 -7.04 2.62 -10.23
N SER A 70 -6.93 1.31 -9.96
CA SER A 70 -7.18 0.75 -8.62
C SER A 70 -6.17 1.27 -7.58
N VAL A 71 -4.88 1.29 -7.92
CA VAL A 71 -3.81 1.85 -7.07
C VAL A 71 -3.99 3.35 -6.89
N GLN A 72 -4.22 4.08 -7.98
CA GLN A 72 -4.43 5.53 -7.93
C GLN A 72 -5.64 5.92 -7.06
N THR A 73 -6.72 5.13 -7.13
CA THR A 73 -7.89 5.34 -6.26
C THR A 73 -7.53 5.13 -4.78
N LEU A 74 -6.71 4.13 -4.46
CA LEU A 74 -6.25 3.91 -3.10
C LEU A 74 -5.43 5.10 -2.58
N ILE A 75 -4.49 5.59 -3.39
CA ILE A 75 -3.65 6.75 -3.06
C ILE A 75 -4.53 7.95 -2.72
N HIS A 76 -5.45 8.33 -3.60
CA HIS A 76 -6.34 9.47 -3.35
C HIS A 76 -7.20 9.31 -2.09
N ILE A 77 -7.69 8.10 -1.81
CA ILE A 77 -8.46 7.83 -0.58
C ILE A 77 -7.58 7.99 0.65
N VAL A 78 -6.34 7.52 0.61
CA VAL A 78 -5.39 7.63 1.72
C VAL A 78 -4.96 9.08 1.94
N GLU A 79 -4.68 9.84 0.89
CA GLU A 79 -4.31 11.26 0.98
C GLU A 79 -5.41 12.10 1.66
N ALA A 80 -6.67 11.71 1.50
CA ALA A 80 -7.83 12.37 2.10
C ALA A 80 -8.03 12.06 3.59
N ILE A 81 -7.22 11.17 4.19
CA ILE A 81 -7.32 10.85 5.63
C ILE A 81 -6.93 12.09 6.47
N PRO A 82 -7.83 12.55 7.35
CA PRO A 82 -7.59 13.77 8.12
C PRO A 82 -6.49 13.56 9.16
N GLU A 83 -5.79 14.64 9.53
CA GLU A 83 -4.62 14.59 10.41
C GLU A 83 -4.93 13.96 11.78
N ASP A 84 -6.12 14.18 12.32
CA ASP A 84 -6.56 13.60 13.58
C ASP A 84 -6.72 12.08 13.57
N ALA A 85 -6.95 11.49 12.38
CA ALA A 85 -6.98 10.03 12.17
C ALA A 85 -5.59 9.42 11.93
N ARG A 86 -4.53 10.23 11.83
CA ARG A 86 -3.15 9.82 11.53
C ARG A 86 -2.12 10.57 12.37
N ARG A 87 -2.50 10.90 13.61
CA ARG A 87 -1.60 11.58 14.55
C ARG A 87 -0.37 10.73 14.81
N TRP A 88 0.78 11.39 14.81
CA TRP A 88 2.02 10.72 15.19
C TRP A 88 1.95 10.28 16.65
N THR A 89 2.41 9.06 16.95
CA THR A 89 2.45 8.53 18.31
C THR A 89 3.49 7.41 18.47
N THR A 90 4.07 7.33 19.66
CA THR A 90 4.94 6.22 20.11
C THR A 90 4.24 5.30 21.11
N ILE A 91 2.92 5.41 21.27
CA ILE A 91 2.12 4.61 22.18
C ILE A 91 1.26 3.64 21.36
N GLY A 92 1.39 2.34 21.62
CA GLY A 92 0.74 1.31 20.81
C GLY A 92 -0.79 1.42 20.81
N GLN A 93 -1.38 1.71 21.97
CA GLN A 93 -2.83 1.90 22.06
C GLN A 93 -3.32 3.08 21.22
N GLU A 94 -2.62 4.22 21.25
CA GLU A 94 -2.96 5.39 20.44
C GLU A 94 -2.83 5.11 18.94
N SER A 95 -1.82 4.32 18.55
CA SER A 95 -1.65 3.87 17.16
C SER A 95 -2.86 3.06 16.68
N VAL A 96 -3.35 2.13 17.51
CA VAL A 96 -4.58 1.37 17.24
C VAL A 96 -5.81 2.28 17.19
N GLU A 97 -5.93 3.24 18.11
CA GLU A 97 -7.03 4.20 18.13
C GLU A 97 -7.08 5.05 16.85
N ASN A 98 -5.93 5.52 16.37
CA ASN A 98 -5.83 6.20 15.07
C ASN A 98 -6.30 5.27 13.93
N MET A 99 -5.87 4.01 13.93
CA MET A 99 -6.30 3.05 12.91
C MET A 99 -7.79 2.72 12.99
N ARG A 100 -8.40 2.75 14.18
CA ARG A 100 -9.86 2.54 14.35
C ARG A 100 -10.70 3.70 13.83
N HIS A 101 -10.10 4.85 13.51
CA HIS A 101 -10.83 6.01 12.99
C HIS A 101 -11.60 5.67 11.70
N GLU A 102 -12.85 6.11 11.60
CA GLU A 102 -13.76 5.72 10.51
C GLU A 102 -13.30 6.16 9.13
N ALA A 103 -12.50 7.23 9.06
CA ALA A 103 -11.88 7.73 7.83
C ALA A 103 -11.12 6.63 7.07
N TRP A 104 -10.54 5.66 7.79
CA TRP A 104 -9.78 4.56 7.18
C TRP A 104 -10.66 3.50 6.50
N ASN A 105 -11.97 3.45 6.77
CA ASN A 105 -12.83 2.36 6.30
C ASN A 105 -12.84 2.20 4.78
N ASN A 106 -12.93 3.32 4.05
CA ASN A 106 -12.90 3.29 2.58
C ASN A 106 -11.51 2.84 2.07
N ALA A 107 -10.44 3.27 2.74
CA ALA A 107 -9.08 2.86 2.40
C ALA A 107 -8.90 1.35 2.56
N ARG A 108 -9.45 0.74 3.63
CA ARG A 108 -9.41 -0.72 3.83
C ARG A 108 -10.17 -1.49 2.75
N VAL A 109 -11.35 -1.01 2.38
CA VAL A 109 -12.15 -1.62 1.31
C VAL A 109 -11.39 -1.55 -0.02
N GLN A 110 -10.82 -0.39 -0.33
CA GLN A 110 -10.03 -0.21 -1.54
C GLN A 110 -8.73 -1.03 -1.51
N ALA A 111 -8.07 -1.16 -0.36
CA ALA A 111 -6.88 -1.99 -0.21
C ALA A 111 -7.17 -3.46 -0.56
N LYS A 112 -8.28 -4.02 -0.08
CA LYS A 112 -8.73 -5.37 -0.47
C LYS A 112 -8.96 -5.51 -1.97
N LYS A 113 -9.52 -4.47 -2.61
CA LYS A 113 -9.70 -4.43 -4.07
C LYS A 113 -8.34 -4.43 -4.78
N VAL A 114 -7.40 -3.58 -4.37
CA VAL A 114 -6.04 -3.51 -4.93
C VAL A 114 -5.33 -4.86 -4.83
N LEU A 115 -5.36 -5.53 -3.66
CA LEU A 115 -4.75 -6.86 -3.50
C LEU A 115 -5.30 -7.89 -4.49
N ARG A 116 -6.63 -7.88 -4.71
CA ARG A 116 -7.26 -8.79 -5.67
C ARG A 116 -6.86 -8.45 -7.10
N ASP A 117 -6.91 -7.17 -7.47
CA ASP A 117 -6.63 -6.74 -8.85
C ASP A 117 -5.15 -6.91 -9.21
N LEU A 118 -4.24 -6.82 -8.23
CA LEU A 118 -2.79 -7.00 -8.42
C LEU A 118 -2.29 -8.42 -8.20
N ALA A 119 -3.15 -9.37 -7.81
CA ALA A 119 -2.78 -10.78 -7.66
C ALA A 119 -2.12 -11.40 -8.92
N PRO A 120 -2.53 -11.07 -10.17
CA PRO A 120 -1.83 -11.55 -11.36
C PRO A 120 -0.37 -11.08 -11.44
N ILE A 121 -0.06 -9.90 -10.91
CA ILE A 121 1.32 -9.36 -10.89
C ILE A 121 2.18 -10.12 -9.88
N SER A 122 1.62 -10.57 -8.76
CA SER A 122 2.34 -11.42 -7.80
C SER A 122 2.87 -12.70 -8.45
N ILE A 123 2.08 -13.31 -9.35
CA ILE A 123 2.48 -14.51 -10.08
C ILE A 123 3.64 -14.22 -11.04
N LEU A 124 3.67 -13.03 -11.67
CA LEU A 124 4.76 -12.62 -12.55
C LEU A 124 6.03 -12.35 -11.75
N ARG A 125 5.89 -11.63 -10.63
CA ARG A 125 6.96 -11.37 -9.66
C ARG A 125 7.60 -12.65 -9.13
N GLU A 126 6.80 -13.65 -8.76
CA GLU A 126 7.30 -14.95 -8.30
C GLU A 126 8.15 -15.66 -9.36
N LYS A 127 7.75 -15.59 -10.64
CA LYS A 127 8.53 -16.18 -11.73
C LYS A 127 9.83 -15.44 -12.00
N PHE A 128 9.87 -14.13 -11.75
CA PHE A 128 11.08 -13.31 -11.93
C PHE A 128 12.17 -13.67 -10.91
N TYR A 129 11.79 -13.95 -9.65
CA TYR A 129 12.73 -14.27 -8.57
C TYR A 129 12.98 -15.78 -8.35
N ALA A 130 12.39 -16.66 -9.17
CA ALA A 130 12.54 -18.11 -9.07
C ALA A 130 13.84 -18.60 -9.75
#